data_AF-A0A017S6H2-F1
#
_entry.id   AF-A0A017S6H2-F1
#
_cell.length_a   1.000
_cell.length_b   1.000
_cell.length_c   1.000
_cell.angle_alpha   90.00
_cell.angle_beta   90.00
_cell.angle_gamma   90.00
#
_symmetry.space_group_name_H-M   'P 1'
#
loop_
_entity.id
_entity.type
_entity.pdbx_description
1 polymer ?
#
loop_
_entity_poly.entity_id
_entity_poly.type
_entity_poly.pdbx_seq_one_letter_code
_entity_poly.pdbx_strand_id
1 'polypeptide(L)'
;ETIHHLLFECRKWRHQRNKLYKDLELDGVMRPTAAEEHPRGRLLGEPRATKALLQFLASTSVALPRAHLQRTAERVQKDDEWGLESLEEAIQTGEG
;
A
#
# COMPACT_ATOMS: atom_id res chain seq x y z
N GLU A 1 4.36 -1.02 -14.86
CA GLU A 1 3.88 -2.26 -14.21
C GLU A 1 2.42 -2.48 -14.61
N THR A 2 2.03 -3.69 -15.03
CA THR A 2 0.67 -3.99 -15.50
C THR A 2 -0.13 -4.69 -14.40
N ILE A 3 -1.47 -4.63 -14.47
CA ILE A 3 -2.35 -5.35 -13.53
C ILE A 3 -2.10 -6.86 -13.60
N HIS A 4 -1.84 -7.41 -14.79
CA HIS A 4 -1.47 -8.82 -14.96
C HIS A 4 -0.21 -9.16 -14.14
N HIS A 5 0.83 -8.34 -14.26
CA HIS A 5 2.05 -8.55 -13.50
C HIS A 5 1.79 -8.52 -12.00
N LEU A 6 1.06 -7.52 -11.49
CA LEU A 6 0.70 -7.43 -10.07
C LEU A 6 -0.07 -8.66 -9.59
N LEU A 7 -1.03 -9.11 -10.39
CA LEU A 7 -1.89 -10.24 -10.05
C LEU A 7 -1.20 -11.58 -10.18
N PHE A 8 -0.16 -11.78 -11.00
CA PHE A 8 0.34 -13.14 -11.25
C PHE A 8 1.86 -13.31 -11.11
N GLU A 9 2.64 -12.26 -11.35
CA GLU A 9 4.09 -12.39 -11.52
C GLU A 9 4.91 -11.61 -10.48
N CYS A 10 4.35 -10.53 -9.93
CA CYS A 10 5.09 -9.59 -9.09
C CYS A 10 5.63 -10.27 -7.83
N ARG A 11 6.95 -10.46 -7.80
CA ARG A 11 7.64 -11.08 -6.66
C ARG A 11 7.72 -10.15 -5.47
N LYS A 12 7.86 -8.84 -5.70
CA LYS A 12 7.94 -7.80 -4.67
C LYS A 12 6.73 -7.82 -3.75
N TRP A 13 5.53 -7.95 -4.32
CA TRP A 13 4.26 -7.90 -3.58
C TRP A 13 3.63 -9.26 -3.37
N ARG A 14 4.40 -10.35 -3.43
CA ARG A 14 3.87 -11.72 -3.31
C ARG A 14 3.07 -11.93 -2.02
N HIS A 15 3.53 -11.38 -0.90
CA HIS A 15 2.86 -11.52 0.39
C HIS A 15 1.52 -10.76 0.41
N GLN A 16 1.54 -9.49 0.01
CA GLN A 16 0.35 -8.63 -0.09
C GLN A 16 -0.67 -9.21 -1.06
N ARG A 17 -0.22 -9.76 -2.18
CA ARG A 17 -1.07 -10.44 -3.16
C ARG A 17 -1.71 -11.70 -2.61
N ASN A 18 -0.96 -12.51 -1.85
CA ASN A 18 -1.54 -13.69 -1.18
C ASN A 18 -2.59 -13.29 -0.15
N LYS A 19 -2.38 -12.18 0.57
CA LYS A 19 -3.39 -11.62 1.48
C LYS A 19 -4.63 -11.16 0.70
N LEU A 20 -4.46 -10.40 -0.38
CA LEU A 20 -5.56 -10.00 -1.28
C LEU A 20 -6.43 -11.20 -1.66
N TYR A 21 -5.83 -12.33 -2.05
CA TYR A 21 -6.60 -13.51 -2.41
C TYR A 21 -7.42 -14.10 -1.26
N LYS A 22 -6.86 -14.13 -0.05
CA LYS A 22 -7.60 -14.57 1.13
C LYS A 22 -8.76 -13.63 1.44
N ASP A 23 -8.52 -12.32 1.36
CA ASP A 23 -9.54 -11.31 1.60
C ASP A 23 -10.68 -11.43 0.57
N LEU A 24 -10.36 -11.68 -0.70
CA LEU A 24 -11.36 -11.97 -1.74
C LEU A 24 -12.17 -13.23 -1.43
N GLU A 25 -11.52 -14.32 -1.02
CA GLU A 25 -12.20 -15.57 -0.66
C GLU A 25 -13.15 -15.38 0.53
N LEU A 26 -12.74 -14.61 1.55
CA LEU A 26 -13.58 -14.27 2.71
C LEU A 26 -14.81 -13.45 2.31
N ASP A 27 -14.67 -12.56 1.33
CA ASP A 27 -15.78 -11.77 0.78
C ASP A 27 -16.60 -12.54 -0.28
N GLY A 28 -16.33 -13.84 -0.48
CA GLY A 28 -17.04 -14.71 -1.41
C GLY A 28 -16.75 -14.41 -2.89
N VAL A 29 -15.62 -13.76 -3.17
CA VAL A 29 -15.15 -13.42 -4.51
C VAL A 29 -14.13 -14.44 -4.99
N MET A 30 -14.35 -14.98 -6.18
CA MET A 30 -13.40 -15.91 -6.80
C MET A 30 -12.06 -15.25 -7.09
N ARG A 31 -10.99 -15.88 -6.62
CA ARG A 31 -9.61 -15.49 -6.90
C ARG A 31 -9.35 -15.41 -8.42
N PRO A 32 -8.67 -14.37 -8.92
CA PRO A 32 -8.27 -14.31 -10.33
C PRO A 32 -7.24 -15.39 -10.65
N THR A 33 -7.33 -15.96 -11.85
CA THR A 33 -6.38 -16.98 -12.35
C THR A 33 -5.78 -16.55 -13.67
N ALA A 34 -4.57 -17.01 -13.97
CA ALA A 34 -3.88 -16.67 -15.23
C ALA A 34 -4.48 -17.38 -16.46
N ALA A 35 -5.30 -18.42 -16.25
CA ALA A 35 -6.02 -19.12 -17.30
C ALA A 35 -7.36 -18.42 -17.67
N GLU A 36 -7.77 -17.44 -16.89
CA GLU A 36 -8.98 -16.66 -17.15
C GLU A 36 -8.74 -15.71 -18.34
N GLU A 37 -9.72 -15.59 -19.24
CA GLU A 37 -9.59 -14.68 -20.39
C GLU A 37 -9.57 -13.20 -19.97
N HIS A 38 -10.41 -12.81 -18.99
CA HIS A 38 -10.60 -11.41 -18.60
C HIS A 38 -10.59 -11.18 -17.06
N PRO A 39 -9.52 -11.61 -16.34
CA PRO A 39 -9.47 -11.56 -14.87
C PRO A 39 -9.59 -10.15 -14.32
N ARG A 40 -9.01 -9.16 -15.02
CA ARG A 40 -9.12 -7.75 -14.63
C ARG A 40 -10.57 -7.26 -14.70
N GLY A 41 -11.27 -7.56 -15.79
CA GLY A 41 -12.63 -7.07 -16.02
C GLY A 41 -13.60 -7.60 -14.98
N ARG A 42 -13.55 -8.92 -14.73
CA ARG A 42 -14.37 -9.56 -13.69
C ARG A 42 -14.04 -9.03 -12.31
N LEU A 43 -12.76 -8.98 -11.94
CA LEU A 43 -12.36 -8.57 -10.59
C LEU A 43 -12.69 -7.10 -10.29
N LEU A 44 -12.49 -6.19 -11.24
CA LEU A 44 -12.84 -4.78 -11.08
C LEU A 44 -14.34 -4.51 -11.21
N GLY A 45 -15.08 -5.41 -11.86
CA GLY A 45 -16.53 -5.34 -12.00
C GLY A 45 -17.32 -5.95 -10.82
N GLU A 46 -16.67 -6.68 -9.92
CA GLU A 46 -17.29 -7.30 -8.73
C GLU A 46 -17.24 -6.33 -7.53
N PRO A 47 -18.38 -5.76 -7.09
CA PRO A 47 -18.37 -4.76 -6.02
C PRO A 47 -17.79 -5.29 -4.71
N ARG A 48 -18.02 -6.57 -4.39
CA ARG A 48 -17.48 -7.21 -3.17
C ARG A 48 -15.96 -7.24 -3.14
N ALA A 49 -15.30 -7.23 -4.30
CA ALA A 49 -13.83 -7.21 -4.40
C ALA A 49 -13.24 -5.85 -4.00
N THR A 50 -14.04 -4.77 -4.02
CA THR A 50 -13.56 -3.39 -3.89
C THR A 50 -12.76 -3.17 -2.61
N LYS A 51 -13.28 -3.66 -1.47
CA LYS A 51 -12.62 -3.51 -0.17
C LYS A 51 -11.24 -4.18 -0.17
N ALA A 52 -11.17 -5.43 -0.60
CA ALA A 52 -9.92 -6.19 -0.66
C ALA A 52 -8.90 -5.52 -1.62
N LEU A 53 -9.36 -5.01 -2.77
CA LEU A 53 -8.50 -4.29 -3.73
C LEU A 53 -7.94 -2.99 -3.14
N LEU A 54 -8.76 -2.20 -2.45
CA LEU A 54 -8.30 -0.96 -1.81
C LEU A 54 -7.30 -1.24 -0.68
N GLN A 55 -7.53 -2.28 0.12
CA GLN A 55 -6.59 -2.70 1.17
C GLN A 55 -5.26 -3.19 0.58
N PHE A 56 -5.30 -3.92 -0.54
CA PHE A 56 -4.10 -4.30 -1.27
C PHE A 56 -3.32 -3.07 -1.72
N LEU A 57 -3.97 -2.11 -2.37
CA LEU A 57 -3.33 -0.87 -2.81
C LEU A 57 -2.71 -0.10 -1.64
N ALA A 58 -3.44 0.07 -0.54
CA ALA A 58 -2.94 0.74 0.67
C ALA A 58 -1.72 0.04 1.30
N SER A 59 -1.62 -1.29 1.17
CA SER A 59 -0.48 -2.07 1.68
C SER A 59 0.73 -2.12 0.75
N THR A 60 0.66 -1.44 -0.38
CA THR A 60 1.72 -1.43 -1.40
C THR A 60 2.04 0.00 -1.80
N SER A 61 3.17 0.19 -2.49
CA SER A 61 3.46 1.47 -3.15
C SER A 61 2.95 1.52 -4.59
N VAL A 62 2.01 0.65 -4.98
CA VAL A 62 1.48 0.59 -6.33
C VAL A 62 0.73 1.88 -6.62
N ALA A 63 0.98 2.48 -7.77
CA ALA A 63 0.41 3.75 -8.22
C ALA A 63 0.80 5.00 -7.39
N LEU A 64 1.67 4.89 -6.39
CA LEU A 64 2.22 6.06 -5.70
C LEU A 64 3.32 6.74 -6.55
N PRO A 65 3.26 8.06 -6.80
CA PRO A 65 4.36 8.79 -7.42
C PRO A 65 5.65 8.63 -6.62
N ARG A 66 6.81 8.51 -7.28
CA ARG A 66 8.10 8.41 -6.58
C ARG A 66 8.35 9.57 -5.60
N ALA A 67 7.93 10.78 -5.97
CA ALA A 67 8.01 11.96 -5.12
C ALA A 67 7.10 11.88 -3.87
N HIS A 68 6.03 11.06 -3.91
CA HIS A 68 5.19 10.80 -2.75
C HIS A 68 5.88 9.83 -1.78
N LEU A 69 6.60 8.83 -2.30
CA LEU A 69 7.37 7.89 -1.48
C LEU A 69 8.50 8.60 -0.72
N GLN A 70 9.22 9.51 -1.38
CA GLN A 70 10.24 10.34 -0.74
C GLN A 70 9.64 11.20 0.37
N ARG A 71 8.57 11.95 0.08
CA ARG A 71 7.89 12.79 1.09
C ARG A 71 7.34 12.00 2.27
N THR A 72 6.86 10.77 2.04
CA THR A 72 6.36 9.93 3.14
C THR A 72 7.50 9.43 4.01
N ALA A 73 8.63 9.04 3.40
CA ALA A 73 9.84 8.63 4.13
C ALA A 73 10.44 9.80 4.93
N GLU A 74 10.54 10.99 4.31
CA GLU A 74 10.98 12.22 4.98
C GLU A 74 10.07 12.59 6.15
N ARG A 75 8.75 12.40 6.00
CA ARG A 75 7.80 12.67 7.09
C ARG A 75 7.93 11.66 8.23
N VAL A 76 8.05 10.37 7.94
CA VAL A 76 8.30 9.35 8.97
C VAL A 76 9.59 9.64 9.72
N GLN A 77 10.66 10.02 9.01
CA GLN A 77 11.93 10.40 9.63
C GLN A 77 11.78 11.64 10.53
N LYS A 78 11.03 12.66 10.09
CA LYS A 78 10.75 13.85 10.89
C LYS A 78 9.84 13.58 12.10
N ASP A 79 8.89 12.67 11.95
CA ASP A 79 8.00 12.28 13.05
C ASP A 79 8.75 11.42 14.10
N ASP A 80 9.81 10.70 13.68
CA ASP A 80 10.73 9.97 14.57
C ASP A 80 11.81 10.86 15.21
N GLU A 81 12.15 12.00 14.59
CA GLU A 81 12.96 13.06 15.20
C GLU A 81 12.10 13.78 16.24
N TRP A 82 12.19 13.34 17.50
CA TRP A 82 11.46 13.89 18.66
C TRP A 82 11.76 15.37 19.01
N GLY A 83 12.30 16.16 18.07
CA GLY A 83 12.56 17.60 18.26
C GLY A 83 13.38 17.92 19.50
N LEU A 84 14.19 16.98 19.98
CA LEU A 84 14.93 17.13 21.23
C LEU A 84 15.90 18.32 21.14
N GLU A 85 16.44 18.56 19.94
CA GLU A 85 17.32 19.71 19.66
C GLU A 85 16.59 21.05 19.84
N SER A 86 15.32 21.17 19.40
CA SER A 86 14.56 22.41 19.60
C SER A 86 14.11 22.61 21.05
N LEU A 87 13.91 21.52 21.80
CA LEU A 87 13.64 21.59 23.23
C LEU A 87 14.89 22.00 24.02
N GLU A 88 16.06 21.48 23.65
CA GLU A 88 17.34 21.81 24.28
C GLU A 88 17.74 23.26 23.97
N GLU A 89 17.52 23.75 22.73
CA GLU A 89 17.69 25.16 22.37
C GLU A 89 16.74 26.10 23.14
N ALA A 90 15.48 25.71 23.35
CA ALA A 90 14.53 26.49 24.18
C ALA A 90 14.96 26.54 25.65
N ILE A 91 15.49 25.44 26.19
CA ILE A 91 16.05 25.39 27.55
C ILE A 91 17.31 26.27 27.64
N GLN A 92 18.14 26.30 26.59
CA GLN A 92 19.38 27.08 26.56
C GLN A 92 19.13 28.59 26.37
N THR A 93 18.10 28.97 25.61
CA THR A 93 17.77 30.38 25.29
C THR A 93 16.91 31.05 26.35
N GLY A 94 16.31 30.29 27.28
CA GLY A 94 15.76 30.85 28.52
C GLY A 94 14.62 31.85 28.29
N GLU A 95 13.65 31.53 27.44
CA GLU A 95 12.36 32.21 27.44
C GLU A 95 11.41 31.47 28.40
N GLY A 96 11.35 31.98 29.64
CA GLY A 96 10.32 31.64 30.63
C GLY A 96 9.07 32.49 30.49
#